data_AF-A0A8J6WKU6-F1
#
_entry.id   AF-A0A8J6WKU6-F1
#
_cell.length_a   1.000
_cell.length_b   1.000
_cell.length_c   1.000
_cell.angle_alpha   90.00
_cell.angle_beta   90.00
_cell.angle_gamma   90.00
#
_symmetry.space_group_name_H-M   'P 1'
#
loop_
_entity.id
_entity.type
_entity.pdbx_description
1 polymer ?
#
loop_
_entity_poly.entity_id
_entity_poly.type
_entity_poly.pdbx_seq_one_letter_code
_entity_poly.pdbx_strand_id
1 'polypeptide(L)'
;MMDGAPLTLTDSLKVLLKDIATRLKGAERRQFMAQVVQSLGRGGSVQAERELEWNRGTVRKRLYELEHGPIHTVFEQWESVLASVLQSSLEPLRAEICVNTQRVLHLEDHVQTLGEDLAMWPQHWNQSLGCLVEQLQRIVSDETSSDAQATLQEQLRLLIAALSSWNGQLKTELALQQQLIASLERLEERLNKSQGG
;
A
#
# COMPACT_ATOMS: atom_id res chain seq x y z
N MET A 1 49.14 -28.72 -16.39
CA MET A 1 49.13 -30.19 -16.40
C MET A 1 48.72 -30.65 -15.02
N MET A 2 47.50 -31.17 -14.87
CA MET A 2 47.05 -31.85 -13.66
C MET A 2 47.08 -33.34 -13.98
N ASP A 3 48.11 -34.05 -13.51
CA ASP A 3 48.20 -35.51 -13.55
C ASP A 3 47.28 -36.08 -12.46
N GLY A 4 45.98 -36.09 -12.74
CA GLY A 4 44.98 -36.84 -11.98
C GLY A 4 44.57 -38.06 -12.80
N ALA A 5 44.66 -39.25 -12.23
CA ALA A 5 44.14 -40.45 -12.87
C ALA A 5 42.68 -40.23 -13.32
N PRO A 6 42.30 -40.63 -14.54
CA PRO A 6 40.95 -40.38 -15.05
C PRO A 6 39.91 -41.01 -14.13
N LEU A 7 38.89 -40.22 -13.76
CA LEU A 7 37.78 -40.72 -12.95
C LEU A 7 37.17 -41.97 -13.63
N THR A 8 37.06 -43.07 -12.89
CA THR A 8 36.44 -44.30 -13.38
C THR A 8 34.98 -44.34 -12.94
N LEU A 9 34.06 -44.48 -13.90
CA LEU A 9 32.61 -44.52 -13.62
C LEU A 9 32.18 -45.91 -13.15
N THR A 10 32.20 -46.14 -11.83
CA THR A 10 31.52 -47.28 -11.21
C THR A 10 30.00 -47.07 -11.22
N ASP A 11 29.21 -48.14 -11.15
CA ASP A 11 27.74 -48.03 -11.23
C ASP A 11 27.15 -47.18 -10.10
N SER A 12 27.71 -47.27 -8.89
CA SER A 12 27.33 -46.42 -7.76
C SER A 12 27.61 -44.94 -8.01
N LEU A 13 28.74 -44.63 -8.65
CA LEU A 13 29.11 -43.26 -8.99
C LEU A 13 28.22 -42.69 -10.10
N LYS A 14 27.83 -43.51 -11.10
CA LYS A 14 26.89 -43.08 -12.14
C LYS A 14 25.55 -42.65 -11.55
N VAL A 15 25.00 -43.44 -10.62
CA VAL A 15 23.73 -43.12 -9.95
C VAL A 15 23.85 -41.81 -9.18
N LEU A 16 24.92 -41.64 -8.40
CA LEU A 16 25.16 -40.42 -7.62
C LEU A 16 25.28 -39.17 -8.51
N LEU A 17 26.06 -39.25 -9.58
CA LEU A 17 26.26 -38.13 -10.50
C LEU A 17 24.95 -37.75 -11.21
N LYS A 18 24.13 -38.73 -11.61
CA LYS A 18 22.81 -38.49 -12.18
C LYS A 18 21.89 -37.80 -11.16
N ASP A 19 21.84 -38.27 -9.93
CA ASP A 19 21.01 -37.66 -8.87
C ASP A 19 21.41 -36.20 -8.60
N ILE A 20 22.70 -35.93 -8.39
CA ILE A 20 23.20 -34.55 -8.19
C ILE A 20 22.83 -33.66 -9.37
N ALA A 21 23.02 -34.14 -10.60
CA ALA A 21 22.67 -33.39 -11.80
C ALA A 21 21.16 -33.09 -11.91
N THR A 22 20.28 -33.92 -11.36
CA THR A 22 18.83 -33.65 -11.33
C THR A 22 18.42 -32.62 -10.27
N ARG A 23 19.17 -32.54 -9.17
CA ARG A 23 18.92 -31.57 -8.09
C ARG A 23 19.35 -30.15 -8.45
N LEU A 24 20.36 -30.01 -9.30
CA LEU A 24 20.86 -28.71 -9.76
C LEU A 24 19.99 -28.14 -10.89
N LYS A 25 19.90 -26.80 -10.97
CA LYS A 25 19.13 -26.09 -12.01
C LYS A 25 20.02 -25.14 -12.81
N GLY A 26 19.57 -24.77 -14.01
CA GLY A 26 20.15 -23.69 -14.80
C GLY A 26 21.65 -23.83 -15.05
N ALA A 27 22.40 -22.76 -14.73
CA ALA A 27 23.85 -22.67 -14.95
C ALA A 27 24.65 -23.64 -14.07
N GLU A 28 24.25 -23.82 -12.82
CA GLU A 28 24.94 -24.69 -11.85
C GLU A 28 24.97 -26.15 -12.30
N ARG A 29 23.82 -26.64 -12.80
CA ARG A 29 23.72 -28.00 -13.37
C ARG A 29 24.72 -28.22 -14.50
N ARG A 30 24.80 -27.25 -15.43
CA ARG A 30 25.71 -27.32 -16.57
C ARG A 30 27.17 -27.28 -16.13
N GLN A 31 27.49 -26.48 -15.11
CA GLN A 31 28.83 -26.36 -14.54
C GLN A 31 29.28 -27.66 -13.89
N PHE A 32 28.43 -28.25 -13.07
CA PHE A 32 28.69 -29.56 -12.46
C PHE A 32 28.97 -30.63 -13.53
N MET A 33 28.11 -30.72 -14.56
CA MET A 33 28.30 -31.69 -15.65
C MET A 33 29.63 -31.49 -16.39
N ALA A 34 30.02 -30.24 -16.66
CA ALA A 34 31.26 -29.92 -17.36
C ALA A 34 32.50 -30.26 -16.52
N GLN A 35 32.48 -29.99 -15.22
CA GLN A 35 33.57 -30.34 -14.30
C GLN A 35 33.76 -31.86 -14.22
N VAL A 36 32.68 -32.61 -14.08
CA VAL A 36 32.71 -34.08 -14.10
C VAL A 36 33.33 -34.59 -15.41
N VAL A 37 32.91 -34.04 -16.55
CA VAL A 37 33.45 -34.41 -17.86
C VAL A 37 34.93 -34.06 -18.02
N GLN A 38 35.38 -32.93 -17.46
CA GLN A 38 36.80 -32.57 -17.44
C GLN A 38 37.62 -33.57 -16.60
N SER A 39 37.10 -34.00 -15.46
CA SER A 39 37.74 -34.98 -14.59
C SER A 39 37.73 -36.42 -15.13
N LEU A 40 36.85 -36.75 -16.09
CA LEU A 40 36.90 -38.00 -16.87
C LEU A 40 38.05 -38.01 -17.90
N GLY A 41 38.63 -36.85 -18.21
CA GLY A 41 39.75 -36.73 -19.13
C GLY A 41 39.36 -36.87 -20.61
N ARG A 42 40.32 -37.31 -21.44
CA ARG A 42 40.14 -37.39 -22.90
C ARG A 42 39.05 -38.41 -23.24
N GLY A 43 37.99 -37.94 -23.92
CA GLY A 43 36.82 -38.77 -24.24
C GLY A 43 35.70 -38.72 -23.19
N GLY A 44 35.86 -37.95 -22.11
CA GLY A 44 34.88 -37.80 -21.04
C GLY A 44 33.48 -37.40 -21.53
N SER A 45 33.36 -36.60 -22.58
CA SER A 45 32.05 -36.23 -23.16
C SER A 45 31.34 -37.41 -23.83
N VAL A 46 32.09 -38.33 -24.45
CA VAL A 46 31.53 -39.55 -25.05
C VAL A 46 31.11 -40.53 -23.95
N GLN A 47 31.92 -40.61 -22.89
CA GLN A 47 31.62 -41.45 -21.74
C GLN A 47 30.40 -40.94 -20.96
N ALA A 48 30.27 -39.63 -20.74
CA ALA A 48 29.12 -39.03 -20.08
C ALA A 48 27.83 -39.15 -20.90
N GLU A 49 27.91 -39.11 -22.24
CA GLU A 49 26.74 -39.39 -23.08
C GLU A 49 26.28 -40.85 -22.93
N ARG A 50 27.21 -41.80 -22.99
CA ARG A 50 26.90 -43.24 -22.94
C ARG A 50 26.43 -43.71 -21.57
N GLU A 51 27.11 -43.27 -20.51
CA GLU A 51 26.93 -43.81 -19.15
C GLU A 51 26.01 -42.92 -18.30
N LEU A 52 26.02 -41.60 -18.54
CA LEU A 52 25.26 -40.63 -17.76
C LEU A 52 24.07 -40.03 -18.52
N GLU A 53 23.91 -40.34 -19.81
CA GLU A 53 22.87 -39.81 -20.70
C GLU A 53 22.86 -38.28 -20.78
N TRP A 54 24.01 -37.64 -20.56
CA TRP A 54 24.12 -36.20 -20.60
C TRP A 54 24.26 -35.68 -22.03
N ASN A 55 23.52 -34.63 -22.35
CA ASN A 55 23.57 -34.00 -23.67
C ASN A 55 24.95 -33.36 -23.91
N ARG A 56 25.66 -33.85 -24.94
CA ARG A 56 26.99 -33.35 -25.32
C ARG A 56 27.02 -31.87 -25.67
N GLY A 57 25.94 -31.31 -26.23
CA GLY A 57 25.82 -29.90 -26.54
C GLY A 57 25.77 -29.03 -25.28
N THR A 58 25.02 -29.46 -24.27
CA THR A 58 24.95 -28.79 -22.96
C THR A 58 26.31 -28.77 -22.25
N VAL A 59 27.02 -29.90 -22.26
CA VAL A 59 28.36 -30.03 -21.68
C VAL A 59 29.38 -29.19 -22.44
N ARG A 60 29.42 -29.28 -23.78
CA ARG A 60 30.34 -28.49 -24.61
C ARG A 60 30.15 -26.99 -24.44
N LYS A 61 28.89 -26.53 -24.38
CA LYS A 61 28.59 -25.11 -24.16
C LYS A 61 29.23 -24.62 -22.86
N ARG A 62 29.11 -25.38 -21.77
CA ARG A 62 29.70 -24.98 -20.50
C ARG A 62 31.21 -25.13 -20.45
N LEU A 63 31.80 -26.14 -21.10
CA LEU A 63 33.25 -26.25 -21.26
C LEU A 63 33.82 -25.03 -21.99
N TYR A 64 33.15 -24.59 -23.06
CA TYR A 64 33.51 -23.35 -23.76
C TYR A 64 33.38 -22.13 -22.85
N GLU A 65 32.30 -22.01 -22.08
CA GLU A 65 32.11 -20.92 -21.11
C GLU A 65 33.13 -20.93 -19.95
N LEU A 66 33.69 -22.09 -19.56
CA LEU A 66 34.75 -22.18 -18.55
C LEU A 66 36.08 -21.62 -19.09
N GLU A 67 36.33 -21.78 -20.38
CA GLU A 67 37.55 -21.28 -21.04
C GLU A 67 37.41 -19.81 -21.50
N HIS A 68 36.21 -19.37 -21.88
CA HIS A 68 35.98 -18.08 -22.54
C HIS A 68 35.07 -17.12 -21.75
N GLY A 69 34.63 -17.51 -20.55
CA GLY A 69 33.69 -16.75 -19.72
C GLY A 69 32.21 -17.05 -20.05
N PRO A 70 31.27 -16.60 -19.20
CA PRO A 70 29.85 -16.84 -19.40
C PRO A 70 29.38 -16.25 -20.73
N ILE A 71 28.77 -17.07 -21.59
CA ILE A 71 28.02 -16.56 -22.75
C ILE A 71 26.72 -16.00 -22.19
N HIS A 72 26.69 -14.70 -21.92
CA HIS A 72 25.44 -13.99 -21.65
C HIS A 72 24.55 -14.12 -22.88
N THR A 73 23.51 -14.94 -22.77
CA THR A 73 22.46 -14.93 -23.79
C THR A 73 21.78 -13.57 -23.74
N VAL A 74 21.40 -13.03 -24.90
CA VAL A 74 20.69 -11.75 -25.06
C VAL A 74 19.61 -11.56 -23.97
N PHE A 75 18.92 -12.64 -23.59
CA PHE A 75 17.95 -12.70 -22.50
C PHE A 75 18.41 -12.14 -21.12
N GLU A 76 19.65 -12.40 -20.68
CA GLU A 76 20.18 -11.90 -19.39
C GLU A 76 20.51 -10.41 -19.45
N GLN A 77 20.91 -9.90 -20.63
CA GLN A 77 21.08 -8.46 -20.83
C GLN A 77 19.74 -7.73 -20.81
N TRP A 78 18.68 -8.32 -21.37
CA TRP A 78 17.34 -7.72 -21.37
C TRP A 78 16.69 -7.69 -19.98
N GLU A 79 16.97 -8.63 -19.07
CA GLU A 79 16.44 -8.56 -17.71
C GLU A 79 16.97 -7.35 -16.94
N SER A 80 18.27 -7.04 -17.04
CA SER A 80 18.85 -5.86 -16.39
C SER A 80 18.28 -4.55 -16.97
N VAL A 81 18.10 -4.51 -18.28
CA VAL A 81 17.49 -3.35 -18.97
C VAL A 81 16.01 -3.21 -18.59
N LEU A 82 15.24 -4.30 -18.59
CA LEU A 82 13.84 -4.28 -18.20
C LEU A 82 13.68 -3.92 -16.72
N ALA A 83 14.52 -4.45 -15.83
CA ALA A 83 14.50 -4.11 -14.41
C ALA A 83 14.80 -2.63 -14.19
N SER A 84 15.79 -2.06 -14.88
CA SER A 84 16.12 -0.63 -14.76
C SER A 84 15.05 0.28 -15.36
N VAL A 85 14.43 -0.10 -16.48
CA VAL A 85 13.31 0.64 -17.09
C VAL A 85 12.08 0.59 -16.17
N LEU A 86 11.74 -0.59 -15.66
CA LEU A 86 10.65 -0.76 -14.71
C LEU A 86 10.91 0.07 -13.45
N GLN A 87 12.11 0.02 -12.87
CA GLN A 87 12.45 0.80 -11.68
C GLN A 87 12.39 2.32 -11.96
N SER A 88 12.92 2.77 -13.09
CA SER A 88 12.91 4.19 -13.49
C SER A 88 11.49 4.72 -13.71
N SER A 89 10.58 3.90 -14.22
CA SER A 89 9.17 4.28 -14.42
C SER A 89 8.29 4.09 -13.18
N LEU A 90 8.57 3.09 -12.34
CA LEU A 90 7.77 2.78 -11.15
C LEU A 90 8.10 3.69 -9.96
N GLU A 91 9.36 4.05 -9.74
CA GLU A 91 9.73 4.85 -8.56
C GLU A 91 9.09 6.24 -8.52
N PRO A 92 8.97 7.00 -9.62
CA PRO A 92 8.23 8.26 -9.63
C PRO A 92 6.75 8.07 -9.25
N LEU A 93 6.10 7.02 -9.79
CA LEU A 93 4.72 6.70 -9.47
C LEU A 93 4.56 6.27 -7.99
N ARG A 94 5.52 5.51 -7.46
CA ARG A 94 5.54 5.09 -6.06
C ARG A 94 5.69 6.29 -5.12
N ALA A 95 6.54 7.25 -5.48
CA ALA A 95 6.71 8.50 -4.75
C ALA A 95 5.44 9.37 -4.82
N GLU A 96 4.81 9.47 -5.99
CA GLU A 96 3.56 10.22 -6.16
C GLU A 96 2.40 9.59 -5.35
N ILE A 97 2.25 8.27 -5.37
CA ILE A 97 1.27 7.55 -4.55
C ILE A 97 1.53 7.80 -3.06
N CYS A 98 2.79 7.80 -2.62
CA CYS A 98 3.14 8.08 -1.23
C CYS A 98 2.73 9.50 -0.82
N VAL A 99 3.08 10.51 -1.62
CA VAL A 99 2.70 11.91 -1.38
C VAL A 99 1.18 12.07 -1.34
N ASN A 100 0.47 11.45 -2.28
CA ASN A 100 -0.99 11.54 -2.32
C ASN A 100 -1.64 10.83 -1.13
N THR A 101 -1.12 9.68 -0.71
CA THR A 101 -1.58 8.98 0.49
C THR A 101 -1.40 9.87 1.73
N GLN A 102 -0.25 10.52 1.86
CA GLN A 102 0.02 11.42 2.98
C GLN A 102 -0.87 12.68 2.97
N ARG A 103 -1.19 13.21 1.78
CA ARG A 103 -2.16 14.31 1.63
C ARG A 103 -3.57 13.89 2.05
N VAL A 104 -4.00 12.69 1.69
CA VAL A 104 -5.31 12.15 2.10
C VAL A 104 -5.37 12.00 3.62
N LEU A 105 -4.34 11.42 4.24
CA LEU A 105 -4.28 11.30 5.71
C LEU A 105 -4.34 12.66 6.41
N HIS A 106 -3.67 13.68 5.88
CA HIS A 106 -3.73 15.03 6.46
C HIS A 106 -5.10 15.70 6.28
N LEU A 107 -5.77 15.44 5.16
CA LEU A 107 -7.14 15.89 4.95
C LEU A 107 -8.11 15.21 5.92
N GLU A 108 -7.94 13.91 6.16
CA GLU A 108 -8.74 13.17 7.15
C GLU A 108 -8.57 13.76 8.56
N ASP A 109 -7.34 14.09 8.96
CA ASP A 109 -7.05 14.73 10.25
C ASP A 109 -7.71 16.13 10.39
N HIS A 110 -7.66 16.93 9.32
CA HIS A 110 -8.36 18.22 9.28
C HIS A 110 -9.89 18.06 9.33
N VAL A 111 -10.44 17.09 8.62
CA VAL A 111 -11.89 16.80 8.65
C VAL A 111 -12.30 16.32 10.04
N GLN A 112 -11.50 15.50 10.69
CA GLN A 112 -11.73 15.04 12.06
C GLN A 112 -11.70 16.21 13.05
N THR A 113 -10.69 17.08 12.97
CA THR A 113 -10.57 18.29 13.80
C THR A 113 -11.78 19.22 13.60
N LEU A 114 -12.18 19.46 12.35
CA LEU A 114 -13.37 20.23 12.03
C LEU A 114 -14.65 19.57 12.56
N GLY A 115 -14.72 18.24 12.53
CA GLY A 115 -15.82 17.47 13.10
C GLY A 115 -15.94 17.66 14.62
N GLU A 116 -14.81 17.66 15.33
CA GLU A 116 -14.74 17.90 16.78
C GLU A 116 -15.14 19.34 17.14
N ASP A 117 -14.65 20.33 16.40
CA ASP A 117 -15.03 21.74 16.57
C ASP A 117 -16.54 21.95 16.32
N LEU A 118 -17.08 21.34 15.26
CA LEU A 118 -18.50 21.40 14.93
C LEU A 118 -19.37 20.66 15.96
N ALA A 119 -18.86 19.61 16.61
CA ALA A 119 -19.56 18.90 17.68
C ALA A 119 -19.67 19.75 18.95
N MET A 120 -18.68 20.61 19.22
CA MET A 120 -18.66 21.53 20.35
C MET A 120 -19.45 22.82 20.11
N TRP A 121 -19.64 23.19 18.83
CA TRP A 121 -20.33 24.41 18.41
C TRP A 121 -21.69 24.66 19.08
N PRO A 122 -22.60 23.67 19.23
CA PRO A 122 -23.89 23.91 19.87
C PRO A 122 -23.77 24.29 21.36
N GLN A 123 -22.78 23.77 22.08
CA GLN A 123 -22.58 24.09 23.50
C GLN A 123 -22.06 25.51 23.67
N HIS A 124 -21.01 25.88 22.94
CA HIS A 124 -20.44 27.22 22.98
C HIS A 124 -21.44 28.29 22.54
N TRP A 125 -22.25 27.99 21.52
CA TRP A 125 -23.31 28.87 21.04
C TRP A 125 -24.40 29.08 22.10
N ASN A 126 -24.91 28.00 22.71
CA ASN A 126 -25.94 28.12 23.76
C ASN A 126 -25.42 28.90 24.98
N GLN A 127 -24.17 28.69 25.38
CA GLN A 127 -23.57 29.40 26.51
C GLN A 127 -23.37 30.90 26.21
N SER A 128 -22.90 31.23 25.00
CA SER A 128 -22.71 32.61 24.54
C SER A 128 -24.05 33.35 24.42
N LEU A 129 -25.07 32.70 23.86
CA LEU A 129 -26.42 33.25 23.80
C LEU A 129 -27.02 33.47 25.19
N GLY A 130 -26.82 32.54 26.13
CA GLY A 130 -27.28 32.70 27.51
C GLY A 130 -26.69 33.95 28.17
N CYS A 131 -25.37 34.13 28.04
CA CYS A 131 -24.67 35.30 28.59
C CYS A 131 -25.15 36.62 27.96
N LEU A 132 -25.37 36.66 26.64
CA LEU A 132 -25.92 37.83 25.95
C LEU A 132 -27.34 38.17 26.45
N VAL A 133 -28.19 37.15 26.61
CA VAL A 133 -29.56 37.32 27.11
C VAL A 133 -29.55 37.88 28.53
N GLU A 134 -28.70 37.37 29.41
CA GLU A 134 -28.54 37.89 30.79
C GLU A 134 -28.08 39.35 30.81
N GLN A 135 -27.12 39.71 29.94
CA GLN A 135 -26.65 41.10 29.81
C GLN A 135 -27.76 42.03 29.32
N LEU A 136 -28.51 41.63 28.29
CA LEU A 136 -29.62 42.42 27.78
C LEU A 136 -30.75 42.55 28.80
N GLN A 137 -31.07 41.49 29.54
CA GLN A 137 -32.04 41.53 30.63
C GLN A 137 -31.64 42.52 31.73
N ARG A 138 -30.33 42.58 32.05
CA ARG A 138 -29.80 43.54 33.02
C ARG A 138 -29.95 44.99 32.54
N ILE A 139 -29.62 45.26 31.28
CA ILE A 139 -29.76 46.60 30.67
C ILE A 139 -31.23 47.04 30.65
N VAL A 140 -32.15 46.14 30.27
CA VAL A 140 -33.59 46.43 30.26
C VAL A 140 -34.14 46.63 31.68
N SER A 141 -33.57 45.96 32.69
CA SER A 141 -33.99 46.10 34.09
C SER A 141 -33.52 47.41 34.73
N ASP A 142 -32.42 48.00 34.25
CA ASP A 142 -31.89 49.29 34.72
C ASP A 142 -32.59 50.50 34.08
N GLU A 143 -33.51 50.29 33.13
CA GLU A 143 -34.27 51.36 32.46
C GLU A 143 -35.35 51.94 33.41
N THR A 144 -35.25 53.24 33.69
CA THR A 144 -36.09 53.90 34.72
C THR A 144 -37.45 54.37 34.22
N SER A 145 -37.64 54.47 32.90
CA SER A 145 -38.91 54.86 32.28
C SER A 145 -39.81 53.64 32.11
N SER A 146 -40.94 53.62 32.84
CA SER A 146 -41.88 52.48 32.82
C SER A 146 -42.39 52.11 31.42
N ASP A 147 -42.57 53.10 30.54
CA ASP A 147 -43.13 52.89 29.19
C ASP A 147 -42.04 52.40 28.21
N ALA A 148 -40.81 52.91 28.36
CA ALA A 148 -39.65 52.45 27.59
C ALA A 148 -39.22 51.05 28.02
N GLN A 149 -39.24 50.76 29.33
CA GLN A 149 -38.94 49.45 29.90
C GLN A 149 -39.92 48.39 29.39
N ALA A 150 -41.23 48.67 29.38
CA ALA A 150 -42.23 47.74 28.85
C ALA A 150 -42.01 47.45 27.35
N THR A 151 -41.68 48.47 26.57
CA THR A 151 -41.40 48.33 25.13
C THR A 151 -40.12 47.51 24.88
N LEU A 152 -39.04 47.79 25.62
CA LEU A 152 -37.78 47.04 25.52
C LEU A 152 -37.93 45.60 25.99
N GLN A 153 -38.74 45.35 27.01
CA GLN A 153 -38.98 44.01 27.52
C GLN A 153 -39.79 43.15 26.54
N GLU A 154 -40.75 43.74 25.81
CA GLU A 154 -41.46 43.06 24.73
C GLU A 154 -40.55 42.79 23.53
N GLN A 155 -39.71 43.75 23.13
CA GLN A 155 -38.73 43.53 22.06
C GLN A 155 -37.72 42.43 22.41
N LEU A 156 -37.23 42.41 23.65
CA LEU A 156 -36.33 41.36 24.15
C LEU A 156 -37.02 39.98 24.15
N ARG A 157 -38.30 39.92 24.55
CA ARG A 157 -39.10 38.68 24.49
C ARG A 157 -39.22 38.15 23.07
N LEU A 158 -39.52 39.02 22.09
CA LEU A 158 -39.62 38.65 20.68
C LEU A 158 -38.28 38.17 20.12
N LEU A 159 -37.17 38.83 20.48
CA LEU A 159 -35.83 38.43 20.07
C LEU A 159 -35.47 37.04 20.62
N ILE A 160 -35.73 36.78 21.91
CA ILE A 160 -35.49 35.48 22.54
C ILE A 160 -36.31 34.38 21.87
N ALA A 161 -37.59 34.65 21.55
CA ALA A 161 -38.45 33.71 20.85
C ALA A 161 -37.93 33.37 19.45
N ALA A 162 -37.50 34.39 18.69
CA ALA A 162 -36.92 34.22 17.35
C ALA A 162 -35.62 33.40 17.40
N LEU A 163 -34.71 33.73 18.32
CA LEU A 163 -33.45 32.99 18.49
C LEU A 163 -33.68 31.54 18.92
N SER A 164 -34.68 31.28 19.78
CA SER A 164 -35.04 29.93 20.22
C SER A 164 -35.63 29.10 19.07
N SER A 165 -36.49 29.71 18.25
CA SER A 165 -37.04 29.09 17.04
C SER A 165 -35.94 28.72 16.05
N TRP A 166 -35.01 29.65 15.80
CA TRP A 166 -33.89 29.43 14.89
C TRP A 166 -32.94 28.33 15.39
N ASN A 167 -32.65 28.31 16.70
CA ASN A 167 -31.88 27.21 17.32
C ASN A 167 -32.59 25.86 17.16
N GLY A 168 -33.92 25.82 17.28
CA GLY A 168 -34.73 24.63 17.02
C GLY A 168 -34.58 24.13 15.58
N GLN A 169 -34.67 25.03 14.60
CA GLN A 169 -34.49 24.71 13.17
C GLN A 169 -33.10 24.18 12.86
N LEU A 170 -32.04 24.81 13.41
CA LEU A 170 -30.68 24.33 13.24
C LEU A 170 -30.47 22.92 13.80
N LYS A 171 -31.06 22.62 14.97
CA LYS A 171 -31.02 21.27 15.54
C LYS A 171 -31.72 20.23 14.67
N THR A 172 -32.86 20.58 14.06
CA THR A 172 -33.56 19.66 13.15
C THR A 172 -32.77 19.42 11.87
N GLU A 173 -32.16 20.47 11.30
CA GLU A 173 -31.30 20.34 10.11
C GLU A 173 -30.06 19.49 10.40
N LEU A 174 -29.41 19.70 11.56
CA LEU A 174 -28.28 18.88 11.98
C LEU A 174 -28.67 17.40 12.14
N ALA A 175 -29.85 17.12 12.74
CA ALA A 175 -30.35 15.75 12.86
C ALA A 175 -30.62 15.10 11.51
N LEU A 176 -31.14 15.85 10.53
CA LEU A 176 -31.33 15.37 9.16
C LEU A 176 -29.99 15.05 8.48
N GLN A 177 -28.98 15.91 8.63
CA GLN A 177 -27.63 15.66 8.11
C GLN A 177 -27.01 14.39 8.70
N GLN A 178 -27.13 14.18 10.01
CA GLN A 178 -26.64 12.97 10.68
C GLN A 178 -27.36 11.71 10.18
N GLN A 179 -28.67 11.77 9.96
CA GLN A 179 -29.44 10.66 9.38
C GLN A 179 -29.00 10.34 7.94
N LEU A 180 -28.72 11.36 7.13
CA LEU A 180 -28.20 11.20 5.77
C LEU A 180 -26.83 10.51 5.79
N ILE A 181 -25.90 10.96 6.64
CA ILE A 181 -24.58 10.32 6.81
C ILE A 181 -24.74 8.84 7.19
N ALA A 182 -25.54 8.53 8.22
CA ALA A 182 -25.80 7.16 8.64
C ALA A 182 -26.50 6.30 7.57
N SER A 183 -27.24 6.92 6.64
CA SER A 183 -27.81 6.22 5.48
C SER A 183 -26.76 5.90 4.42
N LEU A 184 -25.81 6.81 4.18
CA LEU A 184 -24.71 6.62 3.25
C LEU A 184 -23.75 5.53 3.73
N GLU A 185 -23.36 5.54 5.00
CA GLU A 185 -22.52 4.49 5.61
C GLU A 185 -23.14 3.10 5.44
N ARG A 186 -24.46 2.97 5.64
CA ARG A 186 -25.20 1.72 5.42
C ARG A 186 -25.19 1.28 3.96
N LEU A 187 -25.23 2.21 3.01
CA LEU A 187 -25.15 1.89 1.58
C LEU A 187 -23.74 1.44 1.20
N GLU A 188 -22.72 2.09 1.74
CA GLU A 188 -21.31 1.72 1.53
C GLU A 188 -21.03 0.31 2.08
N GLU A 189 -21.53 -0.02 3.26
CA GLU A 189 -21.37 -1.36 3.84
C GLU A 189 -22.03 -2.44 2.96
N ARG A 190 -23.19 -2.14 2.37
CA ARG A 190 -23.87 -3.05 1.43
C ARG A 190 -23.08 -3.21 0.13
N LEU A 191 -22.47 -2.14 -0.37
CA LEU A 191 -21.65 -2.19 -1.58
C LEU A 191 -20.40 -3.04 -1.35
N ASN A 192 -19.68 -2.83 -0.24
CA ASN A 192 -18.50 -3.61 0.12
C ASN A 192 -18.83 -5.10 0.29
N LYS A 193 -19.98 -5.44 0.88
CA LYS A 193 -20.47 -6.82 0.96
C LYS A 193 -20.78 -7.45 -0.40
N SER A 194 -21.16 -6.65 -1.40
CA SER A 194 -21.47 -7.12 -2.76
C SER A 194 -20.25 -7.31 -3.66
N GLN A 195 -19.13 -6.64 -3.37
CA GLN A 195 -17.88 -6.76 -4.13
C GLN A 195 -16.97 -7.90 -3.62
N GLY A 196 -17.24 -8.44 -2.43
CA GLY A 196 -16.46 -9.51 -1.79
C GLY A 196 -17.01 -10.93 -1.96
N GLY A 197 -17.96 -11.17 -2.88
CA GLY A 197 -18.53 -12.49 -3.17
C GLY A 197 -18.42 -12.84 -4.64
#